data_AF-A0A6D0IGP8-F1
#
_entry.id   AF-A0A6D0IGP8-F1
#
_cell.length_a   1.000
_cell.length_b   1.000
_cell.length_c   1.000
_cell.angle_alpha   90.00
_cell.angle_beta   90.00
_cell.angle_gamma   90.00
#
_symmetry.space_group_name_H-M   'P 1'
#
loop_
_entity.id
_entity.type
_entity.pdbx_description
1 polymer ?
#
loop_
_entity_poly.entity_id
_entity_poly.type
_entity_poly.pdbx_seq_one_letter_code
_entity_poly.pdbx_strand_id
1 'polypeptide(L)'
;CTTTHALSSVRAAESALNIDVPVNAQYIRNIILAAHTTHDHIVHFYQLSALDWVDITSALQADPTKASEMLKGVSTWHLNSPEEFTKVQNKIKDLVASGQLGIFANGYWGHPAMKLPPEVNLIAVAHYLQALECQRDANRVVALLGGKTPHIQNLAVGGVANPINLDGLGVLNLERLMYIKSFIDKLSDFVEQVYKVDTAVIAAFYPEWLTRGKGAVNYLSVPEFPTDSKNGSFLFPGGYIENADLSSYRPITSHSDEYLIKGIQESAKHS
;
A
#
# COMPACT_ATOMS: atom_id res chain seq x y z
N CYS A 1 3.20 -1.16 8.82
CA CYS A 1 1.93 -1.60 9.44
C CYS A 1 1.58 -0.93 10.80
N THR A 2 1.74 0.39 10.98
CA THR A 2 1.07 1.09 12.11
C THR A 2 -0.46 0.90 12.00
N THR A 3 -1.27 1.33 12.99
CA THR A 3 -2.74 1.16 13.01
C THR A 3 -3.20 -0.28 13.24
N THR A 4 -2.65 -1.26 12.52
CA THR A 4 -3.12 -2.65 12.45
C THR A 4 -3.26 -3.32 13.82
N HIS A 5 -2.20 -3.29 14.64
CA HIS A 5 -2.23 -3.86 15.99
C HIS A 5 -3.15 -3.10 16.94
N ALA A 6 -3.29 -1.77 16.80
CA ALA A 6 -4.20 -1.00 17.62
C ALA A 6 -5.66 -1.37 17.30
N LEU A 7 -5.99 -1.53 16.01
CA LEU A 7 -7.31 -1.97 15.56
C LEU A 7 -7.61 -3.41 15.97
N SER A 8 -6.65 -4.33 15.79
CA SER A 8 -6.76 -5.71 16.23
C SER A 8 -6.95 -5.81 17.75
N SER A 9 -6.22 -5.01 18.54
CA SER A 9 -6.32 -4.99 19.99
C SER A 9 -7.70 -4.55 20.49
N VAL A 10 -8.28 -3.47 19.95
CA VAL A 10 -9.64 -3.04 20.35
C VAL A 10 -10.69 -4.05 19.92
N ARG A 11 -10.55 -4.66 18.73
CA ARG A 11 -11.45 -5.72 18.24
C ARG A 11 -11.42 -6.97 19.13
N ALA A 12 -10.23 -7.36 19.62
CA ALA A 12 -10.10 -8.50 20.54
C ALA A 12 -10.81 -8.23 21.88
N ALA A 13 -10.66 -7.03 22.44
CA ALA A 13 -11.37 -6.63 23.65
C ALA A 13 -12.89 -6.52 23.43
N GLU A 14 -13.31 -5.97 22.29
CA GLU A 14 -14.72 -5.89 21.89
C GLU A 14 -15.36 -7.27 21.74
N SER A 15 -14.62 -8.23 21.16
CA SER A 15 -15.04 -9.63 21.08
C SER A 15 -15.21 -10.25 22.47
N ALA A 16 -14.22 -10.11 23.35
CA ALA A 16 -14.28 -10.66 24.71
C ALA A 16 -15.43 -10.09 25.55
N LEU A 17 -15.82 -8.84 25.30
CA LEU A 17 -16.87 -8.13 26.02
C LEU A 17 -18.23 -8.14 25.28
N ASN A 18 -18.33 -8.79 24.13
CA ASN A 18 -19.53 -8.81 23.27
C ASN A 18 -20.03 -7.39 22.92
N ILE A 19 -19.12 -6.49 22.56
CA ILE A 19 -19.43 -5.10 22.22
C ILE A 19 -19.75 -4.98 20.73
N ASP A 20 -20.92 -4.42 20.44
CA ASP A 20 -21.31 -3.95 19.13
C ASP A 20 -20.71 -2.56 18.86
N VAL A 21 -19.84 -2.45 17.85
CA VAL A 21 -19.19 -1.17 17.52
C VAL A 21 -20.13 -0.30 16.70
N PRO A 22 -20.33 0.98 17.07
CA PRO A 22 -21.14 1.91 16.28
C PRO A 22 -20.65 2.01 14.83
N VAL A 23 -21.58 2.02 13.87
CA VAL A 23 -21.24 1.98 12.44
C VAL A 23 -20.35 3.15 11.99
N ASN A 24 -20.53 4.35 12.55
CA ASN A 24 -19.66 5.49 12.26
C ASN A 24 -18.21 5.26 12.73
N ALA A 25 -18.02 4.54 13.84
CA ALA A 25 -16.68 4.15 14.27
C ALA A 25 -16.07 3.12 13.31
N GLN A 26 -16.86 2.19 12.76
CA GLN A 26 -16.40 1.29 11.71
C GLN A 26 -15.95 2.06 10.47
N TYR A 27 -16.73 3.04 10.00
CA TYR A 27 -16.33 3.87 8.86
C TYR A 27 -15.01 4.59 9.09
N ILE A 28 -14.81 5.21 10.26
CA ILE A 28 -13.54 5.87 10.59
C ILE A 28 -12.39 4.85 10.64
N ARG A 29 -12.57 3.70 11.30
CA ARG A 29 -11.57 2.62 11.36
C ARG A 29 -11.21 2.12 9.96
N ASN A 30 -12.19 1.92 9.10
CA ASN A 30 -12.02 1.45 7.72
C ASN A 30 -11.27 2.45 6.86
N ILE A 31 -11.61 3.75 6.93
CA ILE A 31 -10.90 4.80 6.18
C ILE A 31 -9.44 4.86 6.61
N ILE A 32 -9.15 4.81 7.91
CA ILE A 32 -7.78 4.82 8.43
C ILE A 32 -7.02 3.59 7.95
N LEU A 33 -7.60 2.39 8.06
CA LEU A 33 -6.95 1.16 7.62
C LEU A 33 -6.68 1.17 6.10
N ALA A 34 -7.69 1.53 5.29
CA ALA A 34 -7.54 1.59 3.84
C ALA A 34 -6.46 2.60 3.42
N ALA A 35 -6.49 3.82 3.96
CA ALA A 35 -5.47 4.83 3.66
C ALA A 35 -4.07 4.41 4.13
N HIS A 36 -3.97 3.78 5.31
CA HIS A 36 -2.71 3.24 5.80
C HIS A 36 -2.16 2.15 4.86
N THR A 37 -2.99 1.21 4.43
CA THR A 37 -2.60 0.13 3.52
C THR A 37 -2.21 0.68 2.14
N THR A 38 -2.89 1.71 1.62
CA THR A 38 -2.47 2.41 0.40
C THR A 38 -1.07 2.97 0.54
N HIS A 39 -0.77 3.65 1.65
CA HIS A 39 0.59 4.11 1.96
C HIS A 39 1.60 2.94 2.03
N ASP A 40 1.28 1.89 2.80
CA ASP A 40 2.17 0.77 3.08
C ASP A 40 2.54 0.04 1.79
N HIS A 41 1.56 -0.26 0.93
CA HIS A 41 1.80 -0.93 -0.35
C HIS A 41 2.57 -0.10 -1.37
N ILE A 42 2.31 1.21 -1.46
CA ILE A 42 3.10 2.11 -2.33
C ILE A 42 4.56 2.12 -1.86
N VAL A 43 4.81 2.33 -0.56
CA VAL A 43 6.17 2.33 -0.01
C VAL A 43 6.84 0.98 -0.21
N HIS A 44 6.12 -0.13 -0.02
CA HIS A 44 6.66 -1.46 -0.25
C HIS A 44 7.11 -1.66 -1.69
N PHE A 45 6.26 -1.36 -2.67
CA PHE A 45 6.58 -1.56 -4.08
C PHE A 45 7.77 -0.71 -4.52
N TYR A 46 7.77 0.59 -4.20
CA TYR A 46 8.80 1.51 -4.67
C TYR A 46 10.03 1.57 -3.76
N GLN A 47 9.85 1.99 -2.50
CA GLN A 47 10.97 2.28 -1.60
C GLN A 47 11.65 1.02 -1.05
N LEU A 48 10.93 -0.09 -0.94
CA LEU A 48 11.50 -1.34 -0.40
C LEU A 48 11.89 -2.33 -1.49
N SER A 49 11.07 -2.48 -2.55
CA SER A 49 11.22 -3.60 -3.50
C SER A 49 11.79 -3.20 -4.86
N ALA A 50 11.53 -1.98 -5.36
CA ALA A 50 11.84 -1.64 -6.75
C ALA A 50 13.34 -1.81 -7.09
N LEU A 51 14.23 -1.54 -6.14
CA LEU A 51 15.68 -1.62 -6.34
C LEU A 51 16.23 -3.06 -6.44
N ASP A 52 15.39 -4.07 -6.24
CA ASP A 52 15.72 -5.47 -6.60
C ASP A 52 15.58 -5.72 -8.11
N TRP A 53 14.79 -4.88 -8.80
CA TRP A 53 14.41 -5.03 -10.21
C TRP A 53 14.94 -3.92 -11.12
N VAL A 54 15.26 -2.77 -10.53
CA VAL A 54 15.60 -1.52 -11.19
C VAL A 54 17.06 -1.19 -10.95
N ASP A 55 17.80 -0.96 -12.04
CA ASP A 55 19.18 -0.51 -12.00
C ASP A 55 19.25 1.01 -12.21
N ILE A 56 19.53 1.74 -11.13
CA ILE A 56 19.61 3.21 -11.17
C ILE A 56 20.80 3.73 -11.98
N THR A 57 21.85 2.93 -12.17
CA THR A 57 23.03 3.32 -12.97
C THR A 57 22.76 3.13 -14.45
N SER A 58 21.93 2.14 -14.80
CA SER A 58 21.40 1.96 -16.15
C SER A 58 20.51 3.13 -16.58
N ALA A 59 19.72 3.71 -15.66
CA ALA A 59 18.88 4.88 -15.93
C ALA A 59 19.66 6.12 -16.45
N LEU A 60 20.96 6.23 -16.15
CA LEU A 60 21.83 7.31 -16.67
C LEU A 60 22.07 7.21 -18.18
N GLN A 61 21.84 6.03 -18.77
CA GLN A 61 22.06 5.75 -20.19
C GLN A 61 20.77 5.92 -21.02
N ALA A 62 19.63 6.18 -20.36
CA ALA A 62 18.33 6.27 -20.99
C ALA A 62 18.18 7.52 -21.87
N ASP A 63 17.39 7.40 -22.93
CA ASP A 63 16.84 8.54 -23.67
C ASP A 63 15.48 8.95 -23.06
N PRO A 64 15.37 10.14 -22.42
CA PRO A 64 14.12 10.59 -21.79
C PRO A 64 12.93 10.71 -22.76
N THR A 65 13.19 11.00 -24.04
CA THR A 65 12.13 11.09 -25.07
C THR A 65 11.57 9.71 -25.34
N LYS A 66 12.44 8.71 -25.53
CA LYS A 66 12.02 7.32 -25.75
C LYS A 66 11.29 6.76 -24.53
N ALA A 67 11.78 7.03 -23.32
CA ALA A 67 11.11 6.64 -22.08
C ALA A 67 9.67 7.17 -22.02
N SER A 68 9.46 8.45 -22.36
CA SER A 68 8.11 9.04 -22.45
C SER A 68 7.26 8.39 -23.54
N GLU A 69 7.83 8.13 -24.72
CA GLU A 69 7.13 7.50 -25.83
C GLU A 69 6.66 6.08 -25.52
N MET A 70 7.44 5.30 -24.78
CA MET A 70 7.10 3.93 -24.40
C MET A 70 5.83 3.85 -23.54
N LEU A 71 5.46 4.92 -22.83
CA LEU A 71 4.28 4.97 -21.98
C LEU A 71 3.04 5.55 -22.68
N LYS A 72 3.19 6.07 -23.92
CA LYS A 72 2.05 6.59 -24.70
C LYS A 72 1.07 5.44 -24.99
N GLY A 73 -0.17 5.60 -24.54
CA GLY A 73 -1.21 4.56 -24.66
C GLY A 73 -1.12 3.44 -23.63
N VAL A 74 -0.09 3.43 -22.78
CA VAL A 74 0.05 2.49 -21.65
C VAL A 74 -0.48 3.12 -20.36
N SER A 75 -0.18 4.40 -20.13
CA SER A 75 -0.65 5.17 -18.98
C SER A 75 -1.11 6.57 -19.40
N THR A 76 -2.11 7.09 -18.70
CA THR A 76 -2.56 8.49 -18.82
C THR A 76 -1.92 9.40 -17.76
N TRP A 77 -0.95 8.89 -17.00
CA TRP A 77 -0.29 9.66 -15.95
C TRP A 77 0.44 10.88 -16.53
N HIS A 78 0.13 12.04 -15.96
CA HIS A 78 0.50 13.34 -16.52
C HIS A 78 1.97 13.73 -16.30
N LEU A 79 2.71 13.02 -15.44
CA LEU A 79 4.14 13.28 -15.17
C LEU A 79 5.08 12.29 -15.89
N ASN A 80 4.63 11.74 -17.03
CA ASN A 80 5.43 10.89 -17.92
C ASN A 80 6.01 11.65 -19.11
N SER A 81 6.38 12.92 -18.93
CA SER A 81 6.92 13.76 -20.01
C SER A 81 8.44 13.59 -20.15
N PRO A 82 9.01 13.86 -21.35
CA PRO A 82 10.46 13.84 -21.54
C PRO A 82 11.18 14.81 -20.59
N GLU A 83 10.57 15.95 -20.28
CA GLU A 83 11.12 16.97 -19.38
C GLU A 83 11.19 16.46 -17.94
N GLU A 84 10.17 15.76 -17.47
CA GLU A 84 10.18 15.16 -16.13
C GLU A 84 11.26 14.08 -16.02
N PHE A 85 11.35 13.19 -17.00
CA PHE A 85 12.38 12.17 -17.03
C PHE A 85 13.79 12.76 -17.15
N THR A 86 13.97 13.86 -17.89
CA THR A 86 15.24 14.58 -17.95
C THR A 86 15.62 15.16 -16.59
N LYS A 87 14.67 15.76 -15.86
CA LYS A 87 14.92 16.29 -14.50
C LYS A 87 15.32 15.18 -13.54
N VAL A 88 14.64 14.04 -13.59
CA VAL A 88 14.96 12.87 -12.76
C VAL A 88 16.34 12.32 -13.12
N GLN A 89 16.65 12.14 -14.40
CA GLN A 89 17.95 11.68 -14.86
C GLN A 89 19.09 12.60 -14.38
N ASN A 90 18.91 13.91 -14.46
CA ASN A 90 19.88 14.88 -13.96
C ASN A 90 20.09 14.76 -12.44
N LYS A 91 19.02 14.55 -11.65
CA LYS A 91 19.14 14.32 -10.20
C LYS A 91 19.99 13.07 -9.89
N ILE A 92 19.78 11.97 -10.61
CA ILE A 92 20.56 10.74 -10.45
C ILE A 92 22.02 11.00 -10.87
N LYS A 93 22.22 11.71 -11.98
CA LYS A 93 23.54 12.06 -12.50
C LYS A 93 24.35 12.88 -11.49
N ASP A 94 23.73 13.91 -10.90
CA ASP A 94 24.37 14.75 -9.89
C ASP A 94 24.71 13.95 -8.63
N LEU A 95 23.81 13.06 -8.19
CA LEU A 95 24.06 12.15 -7.07
C LEU A 95 25.27 11.24 -7.33
N VAL A 96 25.34 10.62 -8.51
CA VAL A 96 26.46 9.74 -8.88
C VAL A 96 27.76 10.54 -9.02
N ALA A 97 27.70 11.71 -9.67
CA ALA A 97 28.86 12.59 -9.86
C ALA A 97 29.44 13.11 -8.54
N SER A 98 28.61 13.23 -7.49
CA SER A 98 29.07 13.64 -6.16
C SER A 98 30.00 12.61 -5.49
N GLY A 99 29.96 11.34 -5.92
CA GLY A 99 30.61 10.22 -5.24
C GLY A 99 29.95 9.82 -3.90
N GLN A 100 28.87 10.49 -3.49
CA GLN A 100 28.16 10.26 -2.23
C GLN A 100 26.79 9.62 -2.47
N LEU A 101 26.77 8.38 -2.96
CA LEU A 101 25.54 7.69 -3.36
C LEU A 101 24.59 7.32 -2.20
N GLY A 102 25.04 7.41 -0.94
CA GLY A 102 24.21 7.19 0.24
C GLY A 102 23.56 5.81 0.26
N ILE A 103 22.23 5.76 0.39
CA ILE A 103 21.45 4.51 0.38
C ILE A 103 21.58 3.72 -0.94
N PHE A 104 22.08 4.34 -2.00
CA PHE A 104 22.29 3.71 -3.29
C PHE A 104 23.75 3.27 -3.51
N ALA A 105 24.64 3.52 -2.55
CA ALA A 105 26.02 3.10 -2.65
C ALA A 105 26.11 1.57 -2.57
N ASN A 106 26.92 0.96 -3.45
CA ASN A 106 27.21 -0.46 -3.45
C ASN A 106 25.99 -1.39 -3.58
N GLY A 107 24.95 -0.95 -4.30
CA GLY A 107 23.85 -1.81 -4.75
C GLY A 107 24.30 -2.78 -5.85
N TYR A 108 23.42 -3.71 -6.24
CA TYR A 108 23.68 -4.73 -7.26
C TYR A 108 23.62 -4.19 -8.70
N TRP A 109 24.17 -3.00 -8.91
CA TRP A 109 24.17 -2.31 -10.19
C TRP A 109 24.98 -3.09 -11.24
N GLY A 110 24.43 -3.28 -12.43
CA GLY A 110 25.01 -4.10 -13.50
C GLY A 110 24.92 -5.61 -13.28
N HIS A 111 24.22 -6.08 -12.24
CA HIS A 111 24.04 -7.51 -12.00
C HIS A 111 23.29 -8.18 -13.17
N PRO A 112 23.67 -9.39 -13.62
CA PRO A 112 23.07 -10.04 -14.80
C PRO A 112 21.57 -10.37 -14.65
N ALA A 113 21.02 -10.33 -13.43
CA ALA A 113 19.59 -10.47 -13.20
C ALA A 113 18.80 -9.17 -13.38
N MET A 114 19.45 -8.00 -13.51
CA MET A 114 18.78 -6.73 -13.85
C MET A 114 18.53 -6.69 -15.35
N LYS A 115 17.25 -6.80 -15.77
CA LYS A 115 16.86 -6.99 -17.17
C LYS A 115 16.17 -5.80 -17.82
N LEU A 116 15.81 -4.79 -17.03
CA LEU A 116 15.11 -3.62 -17.56
C LEU A 116 16.04 -2.82 -18.48
N PRO A 117 15.54 -2.35 -19.64
CA PRO A 117 16.30 -1.41 -20.47
C PRO A 117 16.46 -0.06 -19.74
N PRO A 118 17.47 0.74 -20.12
CA PRO A 118 17.73 2.05 -19.52
C PRO A 118 16.47 2.93 -19.38
N GLU A 119 15.65 3.00 -20.42
CA GLU A 119 14.42 3.81 -20.44
C GLU A 119 13.43 3.39 -19.35
N VAL A 120 13.26 2.07 -19.14
CA VAL A 120 12.33 1.56 -18.11
C VAL A 120 12.91 1.73 -16.72
N ASN A 121 14.23 1.63 -16.55
CA ASN A 121 14.88 2.00 -15.29
C ASN A 121 14.63 3.49 -14.96
N LEU A 122 14.75 4.38 -15.94
CA LEU A 122 14.50 5.81 -15.73
C LEU A 122 13.03 6.10 -15.35
N ILE A 123 12.07 5.45 -16.02
CA ILE A 123 10.65 5.51 -15.67
C ILE A 123 10.45 5.09 -14.21
N ALA A 124 10.96 3.92 -13.83
CA ALA A 124 10.77 3.38 -12.49
C ALA A 124 11.40 4.27 -11.40
N VAL A 125 12.57 4.89 -11.65
CA VAL A 125 13.16 5.85 -10.71
C VAL A 125 12.35 7.14 -10.60
N ALA A 126 11.77 7.62 -11.71
CA ALA A 126 10.86 8.78 -11.65
C ALA A 126 9.63 8.47 -10.79
N HIS A 127 9.00 7.32 -11.01
CA HIS A 127 7.84 6.87 -10.23
C HIS A 127 8.20 6.58 -8.78
N TYR A 128 9.39 6.05 -8.49
CA TYR A 128 9.91 5.91 -7.12
C TYR A 128 9.89 7.26 -6.37
N LEU A 129 10.35 8.35 -7.02
CA LEU A 129 10.36 9.67 -6.40
C LEU A 129 8.95 10.26 -6.27
N GLN A 130 8.09 10.07 -7.26
CA GLN A 130 6.71 10.55 -7.25
C GLN A 130 5.85 9.82 -6.20
N ALA A 131 6.08 8.52 -5.99
CA ALA A 131 5.44 7.71 -4.97
C ALA A 131 5.55 8.30 -3.56
N LEU A 132 6.66 9.00 -3.28
CA LEU A 132 6.88 9.66 -1.99
C LEU A 132 5.84 10.75 -1.69
N GLU A 133 5.28 11.44 -2.68
CA GLU A 133 4.17 12.40 -2.45
C GLU A 133 2.83 11.67 -2.28
N CYS A 134 2.53 10.69 -3.14
CA CYS A 134 1.27 9.96 -3.03
C CYS A 134 1.11 9.28 -1.65
N GLN A 135 2.17 8.62 -1.16
CA GLN A 135 2.13 8.00 0.17
C GLN A 135 2.03 9.05 1.30
N ARG A 136 2.53 10.28 1.11
CA ARG A 136 2.34 11.38 2.07
C ARG A 136 0.87 11.77 2.13
N ASP A 137 0.20 11.91 0.98
CA ASP A 137 -1.24 12.21 0.93
C ASP A 137 -2.07 11.11 1.60
N ALA A 138 -1.73 9.84 1.39
CA ALA A 138 -2.40 8.73 2.07
C ALA A 138 -2.27 8.84 3.60
N ASN A 139 -1.08 9.16 4.10
CA ASN A 139 -0.87 9.37 5.54
C ASN A 139 -1.51 10.66 6.08
N ARG A 140 -1.74 11.70 5.26
CA ARG A 140 -2.52 12.89 5.68
C ARG A 140 -3.98 12.51 6.00
N VAL A 141 -4.58 11.58 5.26
CA VAL A 141 -5.90 10.99 5.60
C VAL A 141 -5.85 10.29 6.96
N VAL A 142 -4.85 9.42 7.16
CA VAL A 142 -4.63 8.71 8.43
C VAL A 142 -4.47 9.68 9.59
N ALA A 143 -3.67 10.75 9.43
CA ALA A 143 -3.41 11.74 10.47
C ALA A 143 -4.64 12.55 10.86
N LEU A 144 -5.46 12.98 9.89
CA LEU A 144 -6.65 13.81 10.15
C LEU A 144 -7.72 13.08 11.00
N LEU A 145 -7.83 11.76 10.86
CA LEU A 145 -8.72 10.94 11.68
C LEU A 145 -8.03 10.37 12.92
N GLY A 146 -6.77 9.94 12.78
CA GLY A 146 -5.99 9.27 13.80
C GLY A 146 -5.26 10.20 14.77
N GLY A 147 -5.28 11.51 14.55
CA GLY A 147 -4.54 12.53 15.29
C GLY A 147 -3.07 12.67 14.86
N LYS A 148 -2.40 11.54 14.55
CA LYS A 148 -1.04 11.49 13.99
C LYS A 148 -0.77 10.14 13.32
N THR A 149 0.29 10.07 12.51
CA THR A 149 0.86 8.82 12.01
C THR A 149 2.38 9.02 11.80
N PRO A 150 3.25 8.08 12.21
CA PRO A 150 2.96 6.77 12.81
C PRO A 150 2.25 6.81 14.17
N HIS A 151 1.62 5.69 14.54
CA HIS A 151 0.86 5.46 15.77
C HIS A 151 -0.35 6.40 15.97
N ILE A 152 -1.47 6.08 15.32
CA ILE A 152 -2.76 6.74 15.58
C ILE A 152 -3.13 6.70 17.06
N GLN A 153 -3.95 7.66 17.49
CA GLN A 153 -4.34 7.84 18.88
C GLN A 153 -5.82 8.21 19.03
N ASN A 154 -6.67 7.66 18.15
CA ASN A 154 -8.12 7.92 18.13
C ASN A 154 -8.97 6.68 18.45
N LEU A 155 -8.38 5.52 18.74
CA LEU A 155 -9.14 4.30 19.01
C LEU A 155 -9.50 4.17 20.49
N ALA A 156 -10.62 3.53 20.75
CA ALA A 156 -11.04 3.07 22.07
C ALA A 156 -11.74 1.71 21.94
N VAL A 157 -11.71 0.89 22.98
CA VAL A 157 -12.60 -0.28 23.08
C VAL A 157 -14.04 0.25 23.07
N GLY A 158 -14.84 -0.16 22.08
CA GLY A 158 -16.19 0.32 21.83
C GLY A 158 -16.33 1.39 20.75
N GLY A 159 -15.25 1.84 20.11
CA GLY A 159 -15.35 2.72 18.94
C GLY A 159 -14.13 3.60 18.67
N VAL A 160 -14.36 4.90 18.54
CA VAL A 160 -13.33 5.92 18.27
C VAL A 160 -13.57 7.16 19.12
N ALA A 161 -12.51 7.93 19.34
CA ALA A 161 -12.51 9.16 20.13
C ALA A 161 -12.84 10.41 19.29
N ASN A 162 -13.18 10.27 18.01
CA ASN A 162 -13.49 11.40 17.13
C ASN A 162 -14.89 11.97 17.45
N PRO A 163 -15.00 13.21 17.97
CA PRO A 163 -16.30 13.81 18.24
C PRO A 163 -16.93 14.33 16.94
N ILE A 164 -17.98 13.67 16.45
CA ILE A 164 -18.69 14.08 15.24
C ILE A 164 -19.74 15.14 15.60
N ASN A 165 -19.55 16.36 15.11
CA ASN A 165 -20.52 17.45 15.20
C ASN A 165 -20.25 18.45 14.08
N LEU A 166 -21.18 18.56 13.13
CA LEU A 166 -21.00 19.38 11.92
C LEU A 166 -20.97 20.88 12.20
N ASP A 167 -21.59 21.32 13.29
CA ASP A 167 -21.67 22.73 13.71
C ASP A 167 -20.65 23.08 14.80
N GLY A 168 -19.90 22.09 15.29
CA GLY A 168 -18.95 22.24 16.37
C GLY A 168 -17.61 22.85 15.95
N LEU A 169 -17.04 23.69 16.80
CA LEU A 169 -15.67 24.18 16.68
C LEU A 169 -14.68 23.19 17.34
N GLY A 170 -13.54 22.95 16.70
CA GLY A 170 -12.47 22.11 17.25
C GLY A 170 -12.75 20.61 17.26
N VAL A 171 -13.72 20.13 16.49
CA VAL A 171 -14.18 18.73 16.44
C VAL A 171 -14.24 18.22 15.00
N LEU A 172 -14.65 16.97 14.76
CA LEU A 172 -14.80 16.41 13.41
C LEU A 172 -16.08 16.98 12.76
N ASN A 173 -15.96 18.18 12.23
CA ASN A 173 -17.01 18.93 11.55
C ASN A 173 -16.90 18.82 10.01
N LEU A 174 -17.77 19.53 9.28
CA LEU A 174 -17.82 19.44 7.81
C LEU A 174 -16.49 19.85 7.14
N GLU A 175 -15.83 20.90 7.64
CA GLU A 175 -14.57 21.38 7.06
C GLU A 175 -13.47 20.32 7.19
N ARG A 176 -13.36 19.64 8.34
CA ARG A 176 -12.42 18.52 8.52
C ARG A 176 -12.72 17.35 7.59
N LEU A 177 -14.00 17.01 7.40
CA LEU A 177 -14.43 15.96 6.48
C LEU A 177 -14.08 16.30 5.02
N MET A 178 -14.28 17.55 4.61
CA MET A 178 -13.87 18.03 3.28
C MET A 178 -12.35 17.96 3.10
N TYR A 179 -11.59 18.27 4.15
CA TYR A 179 -10.13 18.20 4.10
C TYR A 179 -9.64 16.75 3.91
N ILE A 180 -10.21 15.79 4.65
CA ILE A 180 -9.96 14.35 4.46
C ILE A 180 -10.28 13.95 3.01
N LYS A 181 -11.47 14.31 2.50
CA LYS A 181 -11.90 13.96 1.15
C LYS A 181 -10.92 14.46 0.07
N SER A 182 -10.42 15.69 0.23
CA SER A 182 -9.45 16.28 -0.70
C SER A 182 -8.15 15.49 -0.83
N PHE A 183 -7.74 14.75 0.20
CA PHE A 183 -6.54 13.90 0.15
C PHE A 183 -6.85 12.52 -0.43
N ILE A 184 -8.03 11.96 -0.10
CA ILE A 184 -8.50 10.71 -0.70
C ILE A 184 -8.55 10.83 -2.23
N ASP A 185 -9.05 11.96 -2.75
CA ASP A 185 -9.22 12.18 -4.19
C ASP A 185 -7.91 12.26 -4.97
N LYS A 186 -6.78 12.47 -4.29
CA LYS A 186 -5.44 12.53 -4.92
C LYS A 186 -4.78 11.16 -5.08
N LEU A 187 -5.29 10.12 -4.41
CA LEU A 187 -4.62 8.82 -4.36
C LEU A 187 -4.89 7.97 -5.59
N SER A 188 -6.14 8.01 -6.09
CA SER A 188 -6.62 7.09 -7.12
C SER A 188 -5.79 7.18 -8.41
N ASP A 189 -5.49 8.39 -8.87
CA ASP A 189 -4.78 8.58 -10.14
C ASP A 189 -3.38 7.95 -10.11
N PHE A 190 -2.63 8.14 -9.02
CA PHE A 190 -1.30 7.54 -8.91
C PHE A 190 -1.37 6.01 -8.79
N VAL A 191 -2.30 5.49 -7.99
CA VAL A 191 -2.48 4.04 -7.82
C VAL A 191 -2.83 3.37 -9.15
N GLU A 192 -3.78 3.95 -9.90
CA GLU A 192 -4.29 3.36 -11.13
C GLU A 192 -3.38 3.57 -12.34
N GLN A 193 -2.71 4.72 -12.42
CA GLN A 193 -1.98 5.12 -13.62
C GLN A 193 -0.46 4.95 -13.47
N VAL A 194 0.05 4.74 -12.26
CA VAL A 194 1.48 4.53 -11.99
C VAL A 194 1.71 3.17 -11.34
N TYR A 195 1.24 2.95 -10.12
CA TYR A 195 1.53 1.71 -9.38
C TYR A 195 1.01 0.45 -10.09
N LYS A 196 -0.25 0.46 -10.54
CA LYS A 196 -0.81 -0.65 -11.30
C LYS A 196 -0.06 -0.89 -12.62
N VAL A 197 0.31 0.18 -13.32
CA VAL A 197 1.01 0.11 -14.61
C VAL A 197 2.42 -0.44 -14.43
N ASP A 198 3.19 0.11 -13.48
CA ASP A 198 4.56 -0.31 -13.20
C ASP A 198 4.61 -1.77 -12.75
N THR A 199 3.63 -2.24 -11.98
CA THR A 199 3.52 -3.66 -11.62
C THR A 199 3.48 -4.55 -12.87
N ALA A 200 2.67 -4.19 -13.86
CA ALA A 200 2.58 -4.92 -15.12
C ALA A 200 3.86 -4.79 -15.96
N VAL A 201 4.47 -3.60 -16.00
CA VAL A 201 5.74 -3.35 -16.70
C VAL A 201 6.84 -4.23 -16.13
N ILE A 202 7.06 -4.23 -14.82
CA ILE A 202 8.06 -5.09 -14.17
C ILE A 202 7.80 -6.57 -14.51
N ALA A 203 6.55 -7.04 -14.35
CA ALA A 203 6.21 -8.43 -14.67
C ALA A 203 6.51 -8.81 -16.14
N ALA A 204 6.33 -7.88 -17.10
CA ALA A 204 6.58 -8.12 -18.51
C ALA A 204 8.07 -8.38 -18.83
N PHE A 205 9.00 -7.78 -18.09
CA PHE A 205 10.45 -7.99 -18.27
C PHE A 205 11.02 -9.16 -17.46
N TYR A 206 10.25 -9.69 -16.51
CA TYR A 206 10.65 -10.75 -15.60
C TYR A 206 9.72 -11.98 -15.65
N PRO A 207 9.38 -12.52 -16.83
CA PRO A 207 8.37 -13.58 -16.95
C PRO A 207 8.77 -14.85 -16.19
N GLU A 208 10.06 -15.16 -16.12
CA GLU A 208 10.52 -16.34 -15.40
C GLU A 208 10.29 -16.27 -13.87
N TRP A 209 10.13 -15.06 -13.31
CA TRP A 209 9.85 -14.88 -11.88
C TRP A 209 8.42 -15.28 -11.51
N LEU A 210 7.50 -15.32 -12.47
CA LEU A 210 6.15 -15.85 -12.28
C LEU A 210 6.11 -17.38 -12.09
N THR A 211 7.21 -18.07 -12.39
CA THR A 211 7.31 -19.55 -12.31
C THR A 211 8.05 -20.05 -11.08
N ARG A 212 8.48 -19.16 -10.19
CA ARG A 212 9.22 -19.48 -8.97
C ARG A 212 8.70 -18.67 -7.79
N GLY A 213 9.25 -18.94 -6.60
CA GLY A 213 8.86 -18.22 -5.39
C GLY A 213 7.51 -18.65 -4.81
N LYS A 214 6.93 -19.77 -5.27
CA LYS A 214 5.74 -20.36 -4.64
C LYS A 214 6.08 -20.72 -3.18
N GLY A 215 5.61 -19.90 -2.24
CA GLY A 215 5.90 -20.05 -0.81
C GLY A 215 4.96 -20.98 -0.06
N ALA A 216 3.73 -21.17 -0.55
CA ALA A 216 2.73 -22.03 0.06
C ALA A 216 1.81 -22.64 -0.99
N VAL A 217 1.09 -23.70 -0.61
CA VAL A 217 -0.06 -24.23 -1.36
C VAL A 217 -1.39 -23.94 -0.66
N ASN A 218 -1.35 -23.48 0.59
CA ASN A 218 -2.55 -23.16 1.36
C ASN A 218 -2.56 -21.66 1.63
N TYR A 219 -3.71 -21.02 1.46
CA TYR A 219 -3.88 -19.57 1.60
C TYR A 219 -5.02 -19.28 2.56
N LEU A 220 -4.82 -18.30 3.45
CA LEU A 220 -5.81 -17.87 4.43
C LEU A 220 -5.93 -16.35 4.40
N SER A 221 -7.17 -15.85 4.35
CA SER A 221 -7.49 -14.44 4.58
C SER A 221 -8.72 -14.31 5.49
N VAL A 222 -8.75 -13.26 6.28
CA VAL A 222 -9.88 -12.92 7.17
C VAL A 222 -10.67 -11.80 6.48
N PRO A 223 -12.02 -11.84 6.47
CA PRO A 223 -12.81 -10.78 5.86
C PRO A 223 -12.54 -9.45 6.56
N GLU A 224 -12.63 -8.33 5.83
CA GLU A 224 -12.22 -7.01 6.37
C GLU A 224 -13.15 -5.89 5.89
N PHE A 225 -13.07 -4.75 6.58
CA PHE A 225 -13.93 -3.57 6.41
C PHE A 225 -15.40 -3.86 6.74
N PRO A 226 -15.73 -4.11 8.02
CA PRO A 226 -17.12 -4.27 8.46
C PRO A 226 -17.92 -2.98 8.23
N THR A 227 -19.20 -3.10 7.85
CA THR A 227 -20.05 -1.95 7.49
C THR A 227 -21.39 -1.89 8.22
N ASP A 228 -21.64 -2.82 9.13
CA ASP A 228 -22.80 -2.78 10.02
C ASP A 228 -22.41 -2.48 11.47
N SER A 229 -23.42 -2.37 12.34
CA SER A 229 -23.26 -2.16 13.79
C SER A 229 -23.14 -3.47 14.58
N LYS A 230 -22.94 -4.60 13.89
CA LYS A 230 -22.86 -5.96 14.46
C LYS A 230 -21.52 -6.62 14.13
N ASN A 231 -20.50 -5.80 13.88
CA ASN A 231 -19.12 -6.21 13.59
C ASN A 231 -18.99 -7.14 12.36
N GLY A 232 -19.89 -7.01 11.39
CA GLY A 232 -19.97 -7.83 10.18
C GLY A 232 -20.21 -7.03 8.91
N SER A 233 -20.87 -7.65 7.92
CA SER A 233 -21.14 -7.08 6.60
C SER A 233 -19.86 -6.52 5.95
N PHE A 234 -18.86 -7.39 5.79
CA PHE A 234 -17.54 -7.03 5.31
C PHE A 234 -17.55 -6.67 3.81
N LEU A 235 -16.82 -5.63 3.42
CA LEU A 235 -16.62 -5.30 2.00
C LEU A 235 -15.71 -6.33 1.32
N PHE A 236 -14.65 -6.76 2.01
CA PHE A 236 -13.73 -7.75 1.46
C PHE A 236 -14.02 -9.14 2.03
N PRO A 237 -14.14 -10.18 1.18
CA PRO A 237 -14.32 -11.54 1.65
C PRO A 237 -13.03 -12.09 2.24
N GLY A 238 -13.16 -13.04 3.15
CA GLY A 238 -12.08 -13.90 3.60
C GLY A 238 -12.36 -15.35 3.26
N GLY A 239 -11.36 -16.20 3.43
CA GLY A 239 -11.53 -17.64 3.26
C GLY A 239 -10.23 -18.41 3.31
N TYR A 240 -10.36 -19.70 3.09
CA TYR A 240 -9.28 -20.66 3.05
C TYR A 240 -9.25 -21.38 1.70
N ILE A 241 -8.07 -21.50 1.11
CA ILE A 241 -7.82 -22.27 -0.11
C ILE A 241 -6.76 -23.32 0.22
N GLU A 242 -7.00 -24.56 -0.16
CA GLU A 242 -6.09 -25.69 0.03
C GLU A 242 -5.47 -26.10 -1.31
N ASN A 243 -4.25 -26.65 -1.25
CA ASN A 243 -3.58 -27.30 -2.39
C ASN A 243 -3.42 -26.43 -3.66
N ALA A 244 -3.47 -25.10 -3.52
CA ALA A 244 -3.47 -24.11 -4.59
C ALA A 244 -4.59 -24.33 -5.63
N ASP A 245 -5.71 -24.90 -5.19
CA ASP A 245 -6.89 -25.17 -6.01
C ASP A 245 -8.03 -24.23 -5.61
N LEU A 246 -8.37 -23.28 -6.48
CA LEU A 246 -9.45 -22.31 -6.21
C LEU A 246 -10.82 -22.97 -6.01
N SER A 247 -11.03 -24.20 -6.51
CA SER A 247 -12.28 -24.93 -6.29
C SER A 247 -12.44 -25.41 -4.83
N SER A 248 -11.35 -25.47 -4.07
CA SER A 248 -11.35 -25.79 -2.63
C SER A 248 -11.74 -24.62 -1.72
N TYR A 249 -12.07 -23.45 -2.29
CA TYR A 249 -12.34 -22.24 -1.54
C TYR A 249 -13.45 -22.43 -0.49
N ARG A 250 -13.08 -22.24 0.78
CA ARG A 250 -14.00 -22.24 1.93
C ARG A 250 -14.14 -20.81 2.45
N PRO A 251 -15.32 -20.17 2.32
CA PRO A 251 -15.51 -18.79 2.74
C PRO A 251 -15.41 -18.64 4.27
N ILE A 252 -14.85 -17.52 4.70
CA ILE A 252 -14.92 -17.01 6.08
C ILE A 252 -15.62 -15.66 6.00
N THR A 253 -16.82 -15.58 6.57
CA THR A 253 -17.69 -14.38 6.49
C THR A 253 -17.89 -13.69 7.84
N SER A 254 -17.28 -14.22 8.91
CA SER A 254 -17.36 -13.69 10.27
C SER A 254 -16.01 -13.76 10.96
N HIS A 255 -15.71 -12.76 11.79
CA HIS A 255 -14.57 -12.81 12.72
C HIS A 255 -14.78 -13.81 13.86
N SER A 256 -16.01 -14.30 14.05
CA SER A 256 -16.37 -15.32 15.04
C SER A 256 -16.47 -16.74 14.44
N ASP A 257 -15.89 -16.98 13.27
CA ASP A 257 -15.90 -18.30 12.63
C ASP A 257 -15.05 -19.30 13.44
N GLU A 258 -15.73 -20.25 14.07
CA GLU A 258 -15.12 -21.27 14.93
C GLU A 258 -14.07 -22.14 14.21
N TYR A 259 -14.22 -22.37 12.90
CA TYR A 259 -13.21 -23.11 12.12
C TYR A 259 -11.89 -22.34 12.08
N LEU A 260 -11.96 -21.03 11.83
CA LEU A 260 -10.80 -20.16 11.82
C LEU A 260 -10.15 -20.13 13.20
N ILE A 261 -10.94 -19.87 14.25
CA ILE A 261 -10.43 -19.68 15.62
C ILE A 261 -9.79 -20.96 16.15
N LYS A 262 -10.45 -22.12 16.01
CA LYS A 262 -9.96 -23.39 16.55
C LYS A 262 -8.80 -23.99 15.75
N GLY A 263 -8.65 -23.60 14.48
CA GLY A 263 -7.63 -24.14 13.58
C GLY A 263 -6.24 -23.53 13.76
N ILE A 264 -6.13 -22.34 14.36
CA ILE A 264 -4.84 -21.65 14.52
C ILE A 264 -4.05 -22.25 15.67
N GLN A 265 -2.81 -22.66 15.39
CA GLN A 265 -1.85 -23.17 16.36
C GLN A 265 -0.45 -22.65 16.02
N GLU A 266 0.39 -22.51 17.05
CA GLU A 266 1.80 -22.10 16.92
C GLU A 266 2.69 -23.14 17.59
N SER A 267 3.87 -23.42 17.01
CA SER A 267 4.85 -24.36 17.55
C SER A 267 6.20 -23.69 17.68
N ALA A 268 6.73 -23.64 18.91
CA ALA A 268 8.04 -23.08 19.21
C ALA A 268 9.19 -24.11 19.04
N LYS A 269 8.98 -25.20 18.30
CA LYS A 269 9.98 -26.28 18.14
C LYS A 269 11.30 -25.78 17.53
N HIS A 270 11.23 -24.75 16.68
CA HIS A 270 12.37 -24.17 15.95
C HIS A 270 12.39 -22.63 16.04
N SER A 271 11.73 -22.06 17.06
CA SER A 271 11.73 -20.61 17.34
C SER A 271 12.92 -20.20 18.20
#